data_AF-A0A5E7IHJ1-F1
#
_entry.id   AF-A0A5E7IHJ1-F1
#
_cell.length_a   1.000
_cell.length_b   1.000
_cell.length_c   1.000
_cell.angle_alpha   90.00
_cell.angle_beta   90.00
_cell.angle_gamma   90.00
#
_symmetry.space_group_name_H-M   'P 1'
#
loop_
_entity.id
_entity.type
_entity.pdbx_description
1 polymer ?
#
loop_
_entity_poly.entity_id
_entity_poly.type
_entity_poly.pdbx_seq_one_letter_code
_entity_poly.pdbx_strand_id
1 'polypeptide(L)'
;MYQLAKEKGVPLHDIPERPEYAVPQELQPLCERFIAGDFSTTAEEEKLLQLKYIHTSANWNHPQGRRDGSGLKAVYINSPTENGIRMQHPHVADWKLW
;
A
#
# COMPACT_ATOMS: atom_id res chain seq x y z
N MET A 1 -3.06 8.21 -9.81
CA MET A 1 -2.68 7.31 -10.92
C MET A 1 -3.57 7.46 -12.14
N TYR A 2 -4.88 7.20 -12.06
CA TYR A 2 -5.80 7.31 -13.21
C TYR A 2 -5.73 8.67 -13.92
N GLN A 3 -5.86 9.77 -13.16
CA GLN A 3 -5.73 11.13 -13.68
C GLN A 3 -4.41 11.37 -14.40
N LEU A 4 -3.28 11.06 -13.73
CA LEU A 4 -1.94 11.19 -14.30
C LEU A 4 -1.77 10.38 -15.60
N ALA A 5 -2.34 9.18 -15.69
CA ALA A 5 -2.27 8.37 -16.89
C ALA A 5 -3.07 8.98 -18.05
N LYS A 6 -4.28 9.50 -17.81
CA LYS A 6 -5.06 10.21 -18.83
C LYS A 6 -4.33 11.46 -19.31
N GLU A 7 -3.73 12.24 -18.41
CA GLU A 7 -2.91 13.42 -18.76
C GLU A 7 -1.71 13.07 -19.65
N LYS A 8 -1.18 11.84 -19.54
CA LYS A 8 -0.11 11.32 -20.42
C LYS A 8 -0.63 10.64 -21.69
N GLY A 9 -1.93 10.71 -21.97
CA GLY A 9 -2.53 10.16 -23.20
C GLY A 9 -2.76 8.65 -23.17
N VAL A 10 -2.73 8.01 -22.00
CA VAL A 10 -3.05 6.58 -21.89
C VAL A 10 -4.55 6.37 -22.19
N PRO A 11 -4.91 5.45 -23.10
CA PRO A 11 -6.30 5.21 -23.47
C PRO A 11 -7.00 4.33 -22.41
N LEU A 12 -7.30 4.92 -21.26
CA LEU A 12 -8.07 4.27 -20.20
C LEU A 12 -9.57 4.44 -20.46
N HIS A 13 -10.33 3.39 -20.14
CA HIS A 13 -11.79 3.50 -20.06
C HIS A 13 -12.18 4.34 -18.85
N ASP A 14 -13.32 5.02 -18.95
CA ASP A 14 -13.86 5.76 -17.81
C ASP A 14 -14.25 4.82 -16.67
N ILE A 15 -14.00 5.28 -15.43
CA ILE A 15 -14.38 4.55 -14.22
C ILE A 15 -15.91 4.60 -14.13
N PRO A 16 -16.60 3.46 -14.10
CA PRO A 16 -18.05 3.45 -14.05
C PRO A 16 -18.53 3.96 -12.68
N GLU A 17 -19.67 4.64 -12.66
CA GLU A 17 -20.32 5.14 -11.43
C GLU A 17 -20.92 3.99 -10.63
N ARG A 18 -20.07 3.24 -9.92
CA ARG A 18 -20.47 2.13 -9.06
C ARG A 18 -20.01 2.36 -7.62
N PRO A 19 -20.79 1.94 -6.62
CA PRO A 19 -20.43 2.10 -5.22
C PRO A 19 -19.06 1.51 -4.85
N GLU A 20 -18.64 0.41 -5.49
CA GLU A 20 -17.33 -0.22 -5.28
C GLU A 20 -16.12 0.65 -5.69
N TYR A 21 -16.33 1.64 -6.56
CA TYR A 21 -15.30 2.58 -7.01
C TYR A 21 -15.44 3.97 -6.38
N ALA A 22 -16.47 4.19 -5.58
CA ALA A 22 -16.70 5.46 -4.91
C ALA A 22 -15.76 5.64 -3.72
N VAL A 23 -15.14 6.81 -3.61
CA VAL A 23 -14.35 7.18 -2.44
C VAL A 23 -15.30 7.61 -1.32
N PRO A 24 -15.18 7.05 -0.09
CA PRO A 24 -15.97 7.48 1.06
C PRO A 24 -15.89 8.99 1.30
N GLN A 25 -16.98 9.61 1.71
CA GLN A 25 -17.07 11.07 1.88
C GLN A 25 -15.97 11.63 2.80
N GLU A 26 -15.63 10.92 3.87
CA GLU A 26 -14.59 11.32 4.82
C GLU A 26 -13.17 11.32 4.24
N LEU A 27 -12.96 10.68 3.08
CA LEU A 27 -11.68 10.63 2.37
C LEU A 27 -11.64 11.56 1.14
N GLN A 28 -12.75 12.19 0.76
CA GLN A 28 -12.79 13.07 -0.42
C GLN A 28 -11.75 14.20 -0.36
N PRO A 29 -11.56 14.91 0.77
CA PRO A 29 -10.54 15.97 0.85
C PRO A 29 -9.10 15.46 0.68
N LEU A 30 -8.81 14.22 1.11
CA LEU A 30 -7.51 13.58 0.88
C LEU A 30 -7.36 13.17 -0.58
N CYS A 31 -8.41 12.61 -1.18
CA CYS A 31 -8.44 12.20 -2.57
C CYS A 31 -8.13 13.38 -3.51
N GLU A 32 -8.82 14.51 -3.33
CA GLU A 32 -8.62 15.72 -4.13
C GLU A 32 -7.17 16.23 -4.02
N ARG A 33 -6.61 16.29 -2.80
CA ARG A 33 -5.21 16.68 -2.58
C ARG A 33 -4.22 15.74 -3.26
N PHE A 34 -4.41 14.43 -3.11
CA PHE A 34 -3.53 13.42 -3.66
C PHE A 34 -3.57 13.39 -5.19
N ILE A 35 -4.74 13.67 -5.78
CA ILE A 35 -4.88 13.86 -7.24
C ILE A 35 -4.11 15.09 -7.70
N ALA A 36 -4.12 16.18 -6.93
CA ALA A 36 -3.34 17.38 -7.21
C ALA A 36 -1.81 17.20 -7.00
N GLY A 37 -1.37 16.05 -6.47
CA GLY A 37 0.04 15.72 -6.24
C GLY A 37 0.58 16.17 -4.89
N ASP A 38 -0.27 16.70 -4.01
CA ASP A 38 0.08 16.97 -2.62
C ASP A 38 -0.29 15.76 -1.75
N PHE A 39 0.73 15.05 -1.26
CA PHE A 39 0.58 13.84 -0.43
C PHE A 39 0.75 14.12 1.07
N SER A 40 0.66 15.38 1.49
CA SER A 40 0.71 15.73 2.91
C SER A 40 -0.56 15.29 3.65
N THR A 41 -0.40 14.97 4.93
CA THR A 41 -1.47 14.52 5.83
C THR A 41 -1.43 15.29 7.14
N THR A 42 -2.58 15.51 7.77
CA THR A 42 -2.66 15.93 9.18
C THR A 42 -2.59 14.72 10.12
N ALA A 43 -2.35 14.96 11.41
CA ALA A 43 -2.32 13.90 12.41
C ALA A 43 -3.68 13.18 12.55
N GLU A 44 -4.79 13.92 12.40
CA GLU A 44 -6.15 13.37 12.44
C GLU A 44 -6.41 12.47 11.22
N GLU A 45 -5.96 12.91 10.03
CA GLU A 45 -6.06 12.14 8.79
C GLU A 45 -5.23 10.86 8.86
N GLU A 46 -3.99 10.94 9.37
CA GLU A 46 -3.16 9.76 9.59
C GLU A 46 -3.82 8.77 10.54
N LYS A 47 -4.39 9.26 11.65
CA LYS A 47 -5.11 8.41 12.61
C LYS A 47 -6.34 7.75 11.97
N LEU A 48 -7.12 8.49 11.18
CA LEU A 48 -8.26 7.96 10.44
C LEU A 48 -7.82 6.83 9.49
N LEU A 49 -6.77 7.08 8.70
CA LEU A 49 -6.23 6.12 7.74
C LEU A 49 -5.73 4.87 8.45
N GLN A 50 -4.92 5.01 9.50
CA GLN A 50 -4.37 3.88 10.26
C GLN A 50 -5.45 3.01 10.90
N LEU A 51 -6.53 3.62 11.43
CA LEU A 51 -7.57 2.88 12.13
C LEU A 51 -8.58 2.19 11.20
N LYS A 52 -8.82 2.73 9.99
CA LYS A 52 -9.92 2.28 9.13
C LYS A 52 -9.50 1.77 7.76
N TYR A 53 -8.41 2.27 7.19
CA TYR A 53 -8.12 2.11 5.76
C TYR A 53 -6.74 1.49 5.46
N ILE A 54 -5.79 1.55 6.39
CA ILE A 54 -4.47 0.93 6.24
C ILE A 54 -4.49 -0.42 6.94
N HIS A 55 -4.25 -1.48 6.17
CA HIS A 55 -4.14 -2.83 6.71
C HIS A 55 -2.72 -3.14 7.19
N THR A 56 -2.60 -3.77 8.36
CA THR A 56 -1.33 -4.33 8.85
C THR A 56 -0.97 -5.57 8.05
N SER A 57 -0.25 -5.38 6.96
CA SER A 57 0.14 -6.47 6.04
C SER A 57 1.23 -7.37 6.61
N ALA A 58 2.18 -6.82 7.37
CA ALA A 58 3.25 -7.60 7.99
C ALA A 58 2.77 -8.35 9.24
N ASN A 59 2.96 -9.67 9.28
CA ASN A 59 2.52 -10.53 10.38
C ASN A 59 3.27 -11.87 10.41
N TRP A 60 3.21 -12.55 11.56
CA TRP A 60 3.76 -13.89 11.78
C TRP A 60 2.67 -14.98 11.79
N ASN A 61 1.59 -14.81 11.03
CA ASN A 61 0.53 -15.80 10.99
C ASN A 61 1.06 -17.15 10.49
N HIS A 62 0.61 -18.25 11.09
CA HIS A 62 1.09 -19.58 10.76
C HIS A 62 0.77 -19.94 9.29
N PRO A 63 1.76 -20.36 8.48
CA PRO A 63 1.64 -20.34 7.01
C PRO A 63 0.74 -21.41 6.39
N GLN A 64 0.18 -22.32 7.18
CA GLN A 64 -0.73 -23.36 6.68
C GLN A 64 -2.02 -23.53 7.49
N GLY A 65 -2.33 -22.65 8.45
CA GLY A 65 -3.52 -22.80 9.30
C GLY A 65 -3.55 -24.09 10.15
N ARG A 66 -2.50 -24.94 10.10
CA ARG A 66 -2.35 -26.15 10.89
C ARG A 66 -1.80 -25.80 12.28
N ARG A 67 -2.24 -26.55 13.29
CA ARG A 67 -1.89 -26.34 14.70
C ARG A 67 -0.92 -27.39 15.25
N ASP A 68 -0.53 -28.38 14.43
CA ASP A 68 0.35 -29.47 14.83
C ASP A 68 1.76 -29.31 14.24
N GLY A 69 2.78 -29.55 15.07
CA GLY A 69 4.19 -29.32 14.75
C GLY A 69 4.84 -30.39 13.86
N SER A 70 4.07 -31.09 13.01
CA SER A 70 4.58 -32.20 12.20
C SER A 70 5.24 -31.71 10.90
N GLY A 71 6.57 -31.72 10.88
CA GLY A 71 7.40 -31.93 9.68
C GLY A 71 7.40 -30.89 8.55
N LEU A 72 6.70 -29.75 8.68
CA LEU A 72 6.63 -28.74 7.63
C LEU A 72 7.71 -27.67 7.76
N LYS A 73 8.45 -27.41 6.68
CA LYS A 73 9.22 -26.16 6.51
C LYS A 73 8.23 -25.00 6.47
N ALA A 74 8.07 -24.30 7.60
CA ALA A 74 7.21 -23.13 7.68
C ALA A 74 7.84 -21.94 6.95
N VAL A 75 7.06 -21.25 6.10
CA VAL A 75 7.48 -20.04 5.40
C VAL A 75 6.54 -18.90 5.79
N TYR A 76 7.03 -17.94 6.58
CA TYR A 76 6.25 -16.77 6.98
C TYR A 76 6.36 -15.69 5.90
N ILE A 77 5.53 -15.81 4.86
CA ILE A 77 5.59 -14.93 3.66
C ILE A 77 5.39 -13.44 3.97
N ASN A 78 4.73 -13.13 5.08
CA ASN A 78 4.42 -11.75 5.51
C ASN A 78 5.27 -11.32 6.70
N SER A 79 6.32 -12.07 7.07
CA SER A 79 7.14 -11.69 8.22
C SER A 79 7.71 -10.28 8.02
N PRO A 80 7.59 -9.38 9.02
CA PRO A 80 8.23 -8.08 8.96
C PRO A 80 9.76 -8.23 8.86
N THR A 81 10.41 -7.19 8.35
CA THR A 81 11.85 -7.01 8.50
C THR A 81 12.19 -6.89 9.99
N GLU A 82 13.44 -7.19 10.34
CA GLU A 82 13.90 -7.22 11.74
C GLU A 82 13.63 -5.90 12.49
N ASN A 83 13.77 -4.77 11.81
CA ASN A 83 13.51 -3.43 12.37
C ASN A 83 12.09 -2.90 12.08
N GLY A 84 11.23 -3.67 11.42
CA GLY A 84 9.89 -3.25 11.01
C GLY A 84 9.87 -2.16 9.93
N ILE A 85 11.01 -1.85 9.31
CA ILE A 85 11.13 -0.84 8.24
C ILE A 85 11.25 -1.54 6.89
N ARG A 86 10.45 -1.13 5.92
CA ARG A 86 10.52 -1.66 4.55
C ARG A 86 11.87 -1.31 3.92
N MET A 87 12.63 -2.32 3.50
CA MET A 87 13.86 -2.10 2.73
C MET A 87 13.54 -1.39 1.41
N GLN A 88 14.31 -0.35 1.10
CA GLN A 88 14.23 0.38 -0.17
C GLN A 88 15.48 0.10 -0.99
N HIS A 89 15.30 -0.24 -2.26
CA HIS A 89 16.40 -0.47 -3.21
C HIS A 89 16.35 0.65 -4.26
N PRO A 90 17.15 1.72 -4.12
CA PRO A 90 17.12 2.84 -5.05
C PRO A 90 17.60 2.41 -6.44
N HIS A 91 17.17 3.15 -7.47
CA HIS A 91 17.69 3.00 -8.84
C HIS A 91 19.06 3.66 -9.02
N VAL A 92 19.91 3.57 -8.01
CA VAL A 92 21.30 4.01 -8.04
C VAL A 92 22.14 2.76 -7.82
N ALA A 93 23.20 2.58 -8.59
CA ALA A 93 24.08 1.44 -8.42
C ALA A 93 24.75 1.50 -7.04
N ASP A 94 24.56 0.46 -6.23
CA ASP A 94 25.30 0.26 -4.97
C ASP A 94 26.76 -0.18 -5.21
N TRP A 95 27.19 -0.26 -6.48
CA TRP A 95 28.54 -0.62 -6.89
C TRP A 95 29.20 0.50 -7.69
N LYS A 96 30.53 0.62 -7.58
CA LYS A 96 31.36 1.42 -8.48
C LYS A 96 32.12 0.46 -9.40
N LEU A 97 32.05 0.67 -10.72
CA LEU A 97 33.06 0.10 -11.61
C LEU A 97 34.36 0.80 -11.26
N TRP A 98 35.33 -0.01 -10.86
CA TRP A 98 36.70 0.38 -10.56
C TRP A 98 37.37 1.01 -11.79
#